data_AF-A0A3M1IVV3-F1
#
_entry.id   AF-A0A3M1IVV3-F1
#
_cell.length_a   1.000
_cell.length_b   1.000
_cell.length_c   1.000
_cell.angle_alpha   90.00
_cell.angle_beta   90.00
_cell.angle_gamma   90.00
#
_symmetry.space_group_name_H-M   'P 1'
#
loop_
_entity.id
_entity.type
_entity.pdbx_description
1 polymer ?
#
loop_
_entity_poly.entity_id
_entity_poly.type
_entity_poly.pdbx_seq_one_letter_code
_entity_poly.pdbx_strand_id
1 'polypeptide(L)' 'TGVAGPGGGTAQKPVGLVHIAVMRMGGSPLHERCTFGKRARSEIREMTVARAFEMLSALA' A
#
# COMPACT_ATOMS: atom_id res chain seq x y z
N THR A 1 3.77 1.48 3.76
CA THR A 1 3.32 2.47 4.78
C THR A 1 2.14 3.27 4.25
N GLY A 2 1.11 3.53 5.06
CA GLY A 2 -0.09 4.22 4.58
C GLY A 2 -1.09 4.59 5.67
N VAL A 3 -2.24 5.14 5.29
CA VAL A 3 -3.31 5.60 6.19
C VAL A 3 -4.56 4.75 6.00
N ALA A 4 -4.84 3.84 6.95
CA ALA A 4 -6.03 2.98 6.89
C ALA A 4 -7.31 3.63 7.45
N GLY A 5 -7.23 4.80 8.08
CA GLY A 5 -8.41 5.46 8.64
C GLY A 5 -8.96 4.83 9.93
N PRO A 6 -10.14 5.26 10.41
CA PRO A 6 -11.00 6.29 9.78
C PRO A 6 -10.43 7.72 9.88
N GLY A 7 -9.56 7.99 10.86
CA GLY A 7 -8.86 9.28 11.02
C GLY A 7 -7.44 9.32 10.42
N GLY A 8 -6.78 10.47 10.56
CA GLY A 8 -5.36 10.65 10.17
C GLY A 8 -5.11 10.94 8.69
N GLY A 9 -6.16 11.07 7.89
CA GLY A 9 -6.06 11.51 6.50
C GLY A 9 -5.98 13.03 6.38
N THR A 10 -5.20 13.52 5.42
CA THR A 10 -5.16 14.92 5.00
C THR A 10 -5.43 15.03 3.49
N ALA A 11 -5.55 16.25 2.96
CA ALA A 11 -5.69 16.46 1.51
C ALA A 11 -4.50 15.86 0.72
N GLN A 12 -3.30 15.96 1.27
CA GLN A 12 -2.07 15.46 0.65
C GLN A 12 -1.84 13.97 0.92
N LYS A 13 -2.33 13.45 2.05
CA LYS A 13 -2.20 12.06 2.49
C LYS A 13 -3.57 11.49 2.91
N PRO A 14 -4.48 11.24 1.97
CA PRO A 14 -5.84 10.82 2.30
C PRO A 14 -5.89 9.42 2.90
N VAL A 15 -6.98 9.11 3.60
CA VAL A 15 -7.32 7.72 3.99
C VAL A 15 -7.38 6.86 2.72
N GLY A 16 -6.82 5.66 2.79
CA GLY A 16 -6.69 4.74 1.67
C GLY A 16 -5.39 4.90 0.88
N LEU A 17 -4.59 5.95 1.11
CA LEU A 17 -3.27 6.08 0.50
C LEU A 17 -2.25 5.16 1.19
N VAL A 18 -1.61 4.30 0.41
CA VAL A 18 -0.54 3.40 0.85
C VAL A 18 0.60 3.40 -0.16
N HIS A 19 1.83 3.59 0.32
CA HIS A 19 3.04 3.36 -0.46
C HIS A 19 3.60 1.98 -0.10
N ILE A 20 3.82 1.13 -1.10
CA ILE A 20 4.40 -0.20 -0.94
C ILE A 20 5.70 -0.22 -1.74
N ALA A 21 6.75 -0.78 -1.17
CA ALA A 21 8.01 -1.00 -1.86
C ALA A 21 8.50 -2.42 -1.57
N VAL A 22 8.98 -3.10 -2.60
CA VAL A 22 9.56 -4.44 -2.51
C VAL A 22 10.89 -4.44 -3.25
N MET A 23 11.84 -5.25 -2.78
CA MET A 23 13.17 -5.35 -3.38
C MET A 23 13.76 -6.73 -3.10
N ARG A 24 14.43 -7.31 -4.10
CA ARG A 24 15.30 -8.49 -3.93
C ARG A 24 16.73 -8.03 -3.65
N MET A 25 17.48 -8.77 -2.84
CA MET A 25 18.89 -8.47 -2.61
C MET A 25 19.66 -8.38 -3.94
N GLY A 26 20.38 -7.27 -4.12
CA GLY A 26 21.12 -6.96 -5.35
C GLY A 26 20.26 -6.51 -6.54
N GLY A 27 18.94 -6.44 -6.40
CA GLY A 27 18.02 -5.95 -7.43
C GLY A 27 17.62 -4.49 -7.24
N SER A 28 16.92 -3.93 -8.24
CA SER A 28 16.31 -2.60 -8.15
C SER A 28 15.01 -2.63 -7.35
N PRO A 29 14.70 -1.58 -6.57
CA PRO A 29 13.44 -1.50 -5.83
C PRO A 29 12.26 -1.26 -6.78
N LEU A 30 11.14 -1.95 -6.53
CA LEU A 30 9.84 -1.63 -7.10
C LEU A 30 9.04 -0.86 -6.05
N HIS A 31 8.52 0.31 -6.43
CA HIS A 31 7.68 1.15 -5.59
C HIS A 31 6.32 1.38 -6.26
N GLU A 32 5.26 1.31 -5.45
CA GLU A 32 3.91 1.65 -5.89
C GLU A 32 3.20 2.57 -4.89
N ARG A 33 2.44 3.52 -5.45
CA ARG A 33 1.50 4.36 -4.73
C ARG A 33 0.08 3.85 -4.96
N CYS A 34 -0.48 3.16 -3.98
CA CYS A 34 -1.83 2.60 -4.00
C CYS A 34 -2.83 3.59 -3.40
N THR A 35 -3.98 3.80 -4.06
CA THR A 35 -5.10 4.57 -3.51
C THR A 35 -6.34 3.68 -3.39
N PHE A 36 -6.59 3.17 -2.19
CA PHE A 36 -7.71 2.29 -1.89
C PHE A 36 -9.01 3.04 -1.51
N GLY A 37 -9.09 4.35 -1.75
CA GLY A 37 -10.30 5.16 -1.49
C GLY A 37 -10.80 5.13 -0.04
N LYS A 38 -12.01 5.63 0.18
CA LYS A 38 -12.69 5.57 1.48
C LYS A 38 -13.35 4.19 1.66
N ARG A 39 -12.73 3.35 2.47
CA ARG A 39 -13.18 2.01 2.87
C ARG A 39 -12.99 1.81 4.38
N ALA A 40 -13.49 0.72 4.93
CA ALA A 40 -13.22 0.38 6.32
C ALA A 40 -11.72 0.13 6.56
N ARG A 41 -11.28 0.36 7.80
CA ARG A 41 -9.88 0.18 8.21
C ARG A 41 -9.37 -1.24 7.93
N SER A 42 -10.21 -2.26 8.11
CA SER A 42 -9.90 -3.66 7.82
C SER A 42 -9.68 -3.89 6.32
N GLU A 43 -10.61 -3.43 5.48
CA GLU A 43 -10.53 -3.59 4.02
C GLU A 43 -9.26 -2.96 3.44
N ILE A 44 -8.91 -1.74 3.87
CA ILE A 44 -7.68 -1.08 3.39
C ILE A 44 -6.44 -1.92 3.75
N ARG A 45 -6.41 -2.53 4.93
CA ARG A 45 -5.30 -3.38 5.37
C ARG A 45 -5.24 -4.68 4.58
N GLU A 46 -6.37 -5.33 4.34
CA GLU A 46 -6.46 -6.55 3.54
C GLU A 46 -6.01 -6.31 2.09
N MET A 47 -6.51 -5.25 1.45
CA MET A 47 -6.09 -4.86 0.11
C MET A 47 -4.59 -4.51 0.05
N THR A 48 -4.05 -3.88 1.10
CA THR A 48 -2.60 -3.60 1.20
C THR A 48 -1.78 -4.89 1.22
N VAL A 49 -2.23 -5.89 2.00
CA VAL A 49 -1.55 -7.19 2.09
C VAL A 49 -1.59 -7.91 0.74
N ALA A 50 -2.77 -7.98 0.11
CA ALA A 50 -2.92 -8.58 -1.22
C ALA A 50 -1.98 -7.93 -2.23
N ARG A 51 -1.97 -6.59 -2.30
CA ARG A 51 -1.10 -5.85 -3.23
C ARG A 51 0.39 -6.07 -2.95
N ALA A 52 0.80 -6.14 -1.68
CA ALA A 52 2.18 -6.44 -1.33
C ALA A 52 2.62 -7.83 -1.81
N PHE A 53 1.75 -8.85 -1.70
CA PHE A 53 2.04 -10.18 -2.22
C PHE A 53 2.12 -10.21 -3.75
N GLU A 54 1.21 -9.51 -4.44
CA GLU A 54 1.29 -9.36 -5.90
C GLU A 54 2.62 -8.72 -6.34
N MET A 55 3.06 -7.67 -5.64
CA MET A 55 4.35 -7.03 -5.92
C MET A 55 5.54 -7.95 -5.63
N LEU A 56 5.49 -8.75 -4.56
CA LEU A 56 6.52 -9.76 -4.27
C LEU A 56 6.57 -10.85 -5.35
N SER A 57 5.42 -11.33 -5.82
CA SER A 57 5.37 -12.32 -6.91
C SER A 57 5.92 -11.77 -8.22
N ALA A 58 5.80 -10.46 -8.47
CA ALA A 58 6.40 -9.81 -9.64
C ALA A 58 7.93 -9.65 -9.57
N LEU A 59 8.55 -9.85 -8.40
CA LEU A 59 10.01 -9.85 -8.22
C LEU A 59 10.65 -11.26 -8.36
N ALA A 60 9.83 -12.31 -8.44
CA ALA A 60 10.28 -13.70 -8.42
C ALA A 60 11.09 -14.08 -9.66
#